data_AF-A0A812T489-F1
#
_entry.id   AF-A0A812T489-F1
#
_cell.length_a   1.000
_cell.length_b   1.000
_cell.length_c   1.000
_cell.angle_alpha   90.00
_cell.angle_beta   90.00
_cell.angle_gamma   90.00
#
_symmetry.space_group_name_H-M   'P 1'
#
loop_
_entity.id
_entity.type
_entity.pdbx_description
1 polymer ?
#
loop_
_entity_poly.entity_id
_entity_poly.type
_entity_poly.pdbx_seq_one_letter_code
_entity_poly.pdbx_strand_id
1 'polypeptide(L)'
;MSGPSTSIADIKGVNKLQRGLSWTSSRVLWSGGGLVDLQGLVYAWVFNSTGAYRLPPPEELPSCRCLDPHGEATDDIASCGIALSDAAVVYRGLGRVRRLVFIWPLTRIIKSLVEDKEARINEVMKMMGMPAEAITFGWYLTYGILWLIPAALMTIICWGSVFQHSNKFVVFLFFWLFGMCVITLCSFISVFFATAKMASVVGALIFFLLYFPYMFVTDSGASVNTKVFASLSPPVALSIGAGLIAQLESAGEGVRFSTLNEMIDNSSMAQVLAMLLVDTLLYAALAWYLDKVLVVGFGTRERWFFPCTRQYWRPQTSVMSESELQDLEQGFDDAEPPSRHEAVPASMSDQRSILVRNLCKDFKAADGKTIHAVRDVNMNLYSGQIFCLLGHNGAGKTTTINMLSGMLPVSSGDAIVYGKSVQREMHQIRQILGVCPQHDVIWSELTVREHLEFFSKAKGVSPERLQSEVDELIRDVNLEEKEFALAGTLSGGQKRRLSAAVALGGGSKVVFLD
;
A
#
# COMPACT_ATOMS: atom_id res chain seq x y z
N MET A 1 -64.02 58.72 -7.09
CA MET A 1 -62.89 59.15 -7.95
C MET A 1 -61.93 57.98 -8.06
N SER A 2 -61.62 57.66 -9.31
CA SER A 2 -60.77 56.59 -9.87
C SER A 2 -59.50 56.21 -9.09
N GLY A 3 -59.18 54.90 -9.10
CA GLY A 3 -57.90 54.33 -8.64
C GLY A 3 -56.70 54.68 -9.56
N PRO A 4 -55.55 53.95 -9.51
CA PRO A 4 -55.51 52.48 -9.46
C PRO A 4 -54.40 51.82 -8.59
N SER A 5 -54.46 50.49 -8.63
CA SER A 5 -53.57 49.42 -8.19
C SER A 5 -52.22 49.34 -8.93
N THR A 6 -51.38 48.36 -8.52
CA THR A 6 -50.04 47.91 -9.01
C THR A 6 -48.86 48.59 -8.29
N SER A 7 -47.74 47.95 -7.91
CA SER A 7 -47.09 46.70 -8.31
C SER A 7 -46.12 46.22 -7.20
N ILE A 8 -45.93 44.91 -7.14
CA ILE A 8 -44.82 44.20 -6.46
C ILE A 8 -43.51 44.52 -7.18
N ALA A 9 -42.62 45.29 -6.56
CA ALA A 9 -41.17 45.45 -6.82
C ALA A 9 -40.66 46.41 -5.73
N ASP A 10 -39.74 46.09 -4.83
CA ASP A 10 -38.38 45.65 -5.07
C ASP A 10 -37.83 44.84 -3.88
N ILE A 11 -37.85 43.52 -4.02
CA ILE A 11 -36.91 42.62 -3.33
C ILE A 11 -35.99 42.05 -4.42
N LYS A 12 -35.11 42.91 -4.95
CA LYS A 12 -34.10 42.54 -5.97
C LYS A 12 -32.65 42.80 -5.56
N GLY A 13 -32.39 43.14 -4.29
CA GLY A 13 -31.02 43.26 -3.75
C GLY A 13 -30.48 41.98 -3.08
N VAL A 14 -31.34 41.22 -2.40
CA VAL A 14 -30.89 40.10 -1.53
C VAL A 14 -30.81 38.75 -2.28
N ASN A 15 -31.60 38.58 -3.34
CA ASN A 15 -31.60 37.35 -4.15
C ASN A 15 -30.48 37.27 -5.22
N LYS A 16 -29.66 38.32 -5.39
CA LYS A 16 -28.55 38.34 -6.37
C LYS A 16 -27.22 37.85 -5.74
N LEU A 17 -27.00 38.11 -4.45
CA LEU A 17 -25.86 37.58 -3.69
C LEU A 17 -26.03 36.08 -3.36
N GLN A 18 -27.27 35.62 -3.15
CA GLN A 18 -27.56 34.21 -2.89
C GLN A 18 -27.54 33.32 -4.16
N ARG A 19 -27.73 33.91 -5.36
CA ARG A 19 -27.58 33.19 -6.64
C ARG A 19 -26.16 33.22 -7.22
N GLY A 20 -25.33 34.18 -6.81
CA GLY A 20 -23.91 34.23 -7.17
C GLY A 20 -23.06 33.18 -6.43
N LEU A 21 -23.45 32.81 -5.21
CA LEU A 21 -22.73 31.81 -4.40
C LEU A 21 -23.15 30.34 -4.66
N SER A 22 -24.28 30.07 -5.32
CA SER A 22 -24.76 28.69 -5.54
C SER A 22 -24.33 28.06 -6.86
N TRP A 23 -23.85 28.85 -7.83
CA TRP A 23 -23.50 28.37 -9.18
C TRP A 23 -22.03 27.97 -9.36
N THR A 24 -21.11 28.44 -8.51
CA THR A 24 -19.68 28.09 -8.62
C THR A 24 -19.24 26.96 -7.69
N SER A 25 -19.94 26.73 -6.56
CA SER A 25 -19.59 25.66 -5.61
C SER A 25 -20.13 24.27 -6.00
N SER A 26 -21.17 24.19 -6.84
CA SER A 26 -21.91 22.95 -7.05
C SER A 26 -21.39 22.05 -8.18
N ARG A 27 -20.43 22.53 -9.01
CA ARG A 27 -19.82 21.71 -10.09
C ARG A 27 -18.45 21.11 -9.78
N VAL A 28 -17.81 21.51 -8.68
CA VAL A 28 -16.49 20.95 -8.30
C VAL A 28 -16.61 19.57 -7.67
N LEU A 29 -17.81 19.17 -7.22
CA LEU A 29 -18.00 17.95 -6.44
C LEU A 29 -18.57 16.76 -7.22
N TRP A 30 -19.21 16.94 -8.38
CA TRP A 30 -19.79 15.81 -9.13
C TRP A 30 -19.83 16.06 -10.65
N SER A 31 -18.79 15.65 -11.36
CA SER A 31 -18.93 15.13 -12.73
C SER A 31 -17.95 14.00 -12.95
N GLY A 32 -18.47 12.81 -13.24
CA GLY A 32 -17.68 11.63 -13.59
C GLY A 32 -16.89 11.84 -14.87
N GLY A 33 -15.64 11.38 -14.87
CA GLY A 33 -14.75 11.38 -16.02
C GLY A 33 -13.42 12.09 -15.75
N GLY A 34 -12.34 11.29 -15.74
CA GLY A 34 -10.93 11.62 -16.00
C GLY A 34 -10.39 13.03 -15.75
N LEU A 35 -9.32 13.11 -14.95
CA LEU A 35 -8.52 14.29 -14.60
C LEU A 35 -9.28 15.37 -13.82
N VAL A 36 -9.09 15.34 -12.49
CA VAL A 36 -9.31 16.49 -11.61
C VAL A 36 -8.48 17.64 -12.15
N ASP A 37 -9.13 18.79 -12.37
CA ASP A 37 -8.53 20.04 -12.83
C ASP A 37 -7.47 20.53 -11.81
N LEU A 38 -6.26 20.03 -11.99
CA LEU A 38 -5.05 20.39 -11.24
C LEU A 38 -4.83 21.90 -11.32
N GLN A 39 -5.23 22.56 -12.41
CA GLN A 39 -5.11 23.99 -12.59
C GLN A 39 -6.03 24.75 -11.62
N GLY A 40 -7.28 24.32 -11.41
CA GLY A 40 -8.18 24.93 -10.42
C GLY A 40 -7.71 24.79 -8.97
N LEU A 41 -7.18 23.61 -8.60
CA LEU A 41 -6.56 23.39 -7.27
C LEU A 41 -5.28 24.21 -7.08
N VAL A 42 -4.53 24.41 -8.17
CA VAL A 42 -3.31 25.22 -8.19
C VAL A 42 -3.62 26.71 -8.17
N TYR A 43 -4.64 27.19 -8.89
CA TYR A 43 -5.05 28.59 -8.82
C TYR A 43 -5.56 28.97 -7.42
N ALA A 44 -6.29 28.06 -6.76
CA ALA A 44 -6.68 28.22 -5.36
C ALA A 44 -5.48 28.12 -4.38
N TRP A 45 -4.43 27.38 -4.76
CA TRP A 45 -3.17 27.31 -4.03
C TRP A 45 -2.31 28.58 -4.20
N VAL A 46 -2.24 29.14 -5.41
CA VAL A 46 -1.39 30.29 -5.82
C VAL A 46 -1.93 31.63 -5.31
N PHE A 47 -3.22 31.92 -5.48
CA PHE A 47 -3.76 33.24 -5.14
C PHE A 47 -3.83 33.49 -3.63
N ASN A 48 -3.74 32.43 -2.83
CA ASN A 48 -3.88 32.50 -1.38
C ASN A 48 -2.53 32.41 -0.63
N SER A 49 -1.41 32.29 -1.35
CA SER A 49 -0.04 32.14 -0.80
C SER A 49 0.80 33.41 -0.76
N THR A 50 0.32 34.55 -1.29
CA THR A 50 1.00 35.85 -1.20
C THR A 50 0.60 36.62 0.07
N GLY A 51 0.92 36.04 1.23
CA GLY A 51 0.81 36.73 2.52
C GLY A 51 2.13 37.41 2.91
N ALA A 52 2.56 38.42 2.15
CA ALA A 52 3.75 39.20 2.46
C ALA A 52 3.36 40.66 2.76
N TYR A 53 3.00 40.95 4.01
CA TYR A 53 3.16 42.30 4.58
C TYR A 53 3.49 42.17 6.07
N ARG A 54 4.76 42.38 6.43
CA ARG A 54 5.12 42.92 7.75
C ARG A 54 4.82 44.41 7.69
N LEU A 55 3.90 44.89 8.52
CA LEU A 55 3.71 46.31 8.76
C LEU A 55 4.98 46.88 9.45
N PRO A 56 5.49 48.06 9.05
CA PRO A 56 6.56 48.74 9.79
C PRO A 56 6.02 49.28 11.14
N PRO A 57 6.89 49.61 12.11
CA PRO A 57 6.45 50.20 13.39
C PRO A 57 5.75 51.55 13.17
N PRO A 58 4.85 51.98 14.08
CA PRO A 58 3.89 53.04 13.84
C PRO A 58 4.53 54.41 14.09
N GLU A 59 5.46 54.82 13.25
CA GLU A 59 5.91 56.21 13.16
C GLU A 59 6.26 56.47 11.69
N GLU A 60 5.38 57.21 11.01
CA GLU A 60 5.42 57.62 9.59
C GLU A 60 4.72 56.68 8.57
N LEU A 61 3.39 56.76 8.50
CA LEU A 61 2.62 56.45 7.27
C LEU A 61 1.72 57.66 6.94
N PRO A 62 1.66 58.11 5.67
CA PRO A 62 0.76 59.18 5.27
C PRO A 62 -0.69 58.70 5.34
N SER A 63 -1.58 59.57 5.81
CA SER A 63 -3.01 59.32 5.97
C SER A 63 -3.68 58.87 4.66
N CYS A 64 -4.01 57.59 4.52
CA CYS A 64 -4.91 57.12 3.46
C CYS A 64 -6.36 57.44 3.85
N ARG A 65 -6.97 58.42 3.17
CA ARG A 65 -8.41 58.71 3.23
C ARG A 65 -9.17 57.80 2.26
N CYS A 66 -10.09 57.00 2.76
CA CYS A 66 -11.12 56.37 1.93
C CYS A 66 -12.29 57.35 1.78
N LEU A 67 -12.75 57.57 0.54
CA LEU A 67 -13.89 58.44 0.22
C LEU A 67 -15.13 57.58 -0.01
N ASP A 68 -16.21 57.90 0.70
CA ASP A 68 -17.57 57.38 0.46
C ASP A 68 -18.21 58.08 -0.78
N PRO A 69 -19.29 57.56 -1.39
CA PRO A 69 -19.91 58.12 -2.60
C PRO A 69 -20.47 59.55 -2.45
N HIS A 70 -20.47 60.11 -1.24
CA HIS A 70 -20.97 61.45 -0.92
C HIS A 70 -19.91 62.42 -0.34
N GLY A 71 -18.63 62.05 -0.29
CA GLY A 71 -17.56 63.05 -0.15
C GLY A 71 -17.31 63.64 1.24
N GLU A 72 -17.61 62.93 2.34
CA GLU A 72 -17.17 63.30 3.69
C GLU A 72 -16.28 62.21 4.32
N ALA A 73 -15.24 62.64 5.06
CA ALA A 73 -14.25 61.76 5.67
C ALA A 73 -14.60 61.44 7.12
N THR A 74 -14.64 60.16 7.47
CA THR A 74 -14.81 59.67 8.86
C THR A 74 -13.70 58.68 9.23
N ASP A 75 -13.14 58.86 10.43
CA ASP A 75 -12.02 58.07 10.98
C ASP A 75 -12.52 56.81 11.71
N ASP A 76 -12.96 55.78 10.99
CA ASP A 76 -13.33 54.50 11.61
C ASP A 76 -12.26 53.42 11.40
N ILE A 77 -11.26 53.43 12.30
CA ILE A 77 -10.15 52.46 12.37
C ILE A 77 -10.65 51.04 12.72
N ALA A 78 -11.86 50.90 13.29
CA ALA A 78 -12.41 49.62 13.76
C ALA A 78 -12.92 48.69 12.64
N SER A 79 -13.43 49.24 11.53
CA SER A 79 -14.00 48.45 10.43
C SER A 79 -12.92 47.81 9.54
N CYS A 80 -11.76 48.47 9.41
CA CYS A 80 -10.59 47.93 8.69
C CYS A 80 -9.92 46.77 9.45
N GLY A 81 -9.87 46.85 10.80
CA GLY A 81 -9.30 45.80 11.65
C GLY A 81 -10.10 44.48 11.64
N ILE A 82 -11.43 44.55 11.55
CA ILE A 82 -12.31 43.37 11.53
C ILE A 82 -12.18 42.63 10.18
N ALA A 83 -12.14 43.36 9.05
CA ALA A 83 -11.98 42.77 7.72
C ALA A 83 -10.61 42.07 7.51
N LEU A 84 -9.54 42.60 8.10
CA LEU A 84 -8.21 41.98 8.11
C LEU A 84 -8.15 40.72 9.00
N SER A 85 -8.90 40.72 10.11
CA SER A 85 -8.99 39.55 11.00
C SER A 85 -9.78 38.39 10.38
N ASP A 86 -10.88 38.70 9.68
CA ASP A 86 -11.71 37.71 8.99
C ASP A 86 -11.00 37.12 7.77
N ALA A 87 -10.27 37.94 7.01
CA ALA A 87 -9.40 37.45 5.94
C ALA A 87 -8.28 36.54 6.51
N ALA A 88 -7.63 36.89 7.62
CA ALA A 88 -6.61 36.05 8.23
C ALA A 88 -7.16 34.72 8.80
N VAL A 89 -8.43 34.68 9.22
CA VAL A 89 -9.12 33.45 9.65
C VAL A 89 -9.50 32.57 8.46
N VAL A 90 -10.00 33.18 7.37
CA VAL A 90 -10.33 32.48 6.12
C VAL A 90 -9.08 31.93 5.43
N TYR A 91 -7.96 32.67 5.40
CA TYR A 91 -6.69 32.21 4.84
C TYR A 91 -6.02 31.12 5.71
N ARG A 92 -6.08 31.24 7.04
CA ARG A 92 -5.67 30.15 7.95
C ARG A 92 -6.57 28.92 7.81
N GLY A 93 -7.86 29.11 7.52
CA GLY A 93 -8.82 28.05 7.20
C GLY A 93 -8.56 27.37 5.86
N LEU A 94 -8.20 28.13 4.82
CA LEU A 94 -7.86 27.61 3.49
C LEU A 94 -6.56 26.78 3.51
N GLY A 95 -5.60 27.15 4.36
CA GLY A 95 -4.43 26.31 4.66
C GLY A 95 -4.79 24.94 5.27
N ARG A 96 -5.96 24.83 5.94
CA ARG A 96 -6.49 23.54 6.43
C ARG A 96 -7.12 22.71 5.31
N VAL A 97 -7.77 23.35 4.35
CA VAL A 97 -8.35 22.71 3.15
C VAL A 97 -7.26 22.20 2.20
N ARG A 98 -6.12 22.91 2.09
CA ARG A 98 -4.92 22.53 1.30
C ARG A 98 -4.36 21.14 1.63
N ARG A 99 -4.60 20.62 2.83
CA ARG A 99 -4.09 19.33 3.33
C ARG A 99 -4.98 18.15 2.98
N LEU A 100 -6.26 18.40 2.66
CA LEU A 100 -7.21 17.36 2.23
C LEU A 100 -6.85 16.79 0.86
N VAL A 101 -6.09 17.54 0.04
CA VAL A 101 -5.64 17.12 -1.29
C VAL A 101 -4.81 15.83 -1.23
N PHE A 102 -4.00 15.65 -0.18
CA PHE A 102 -3.17 14.46 0.01
C PHE A 102 -3.93 13.27 0.61
N ILE A 103 -5.11 13.48 1.20
CA ILE A 103 -5.91 12.41 1.80
C ILE A 103 -6.46 11.48 0.72
N TRP A 104 -6.89 12.01 -0.43
CA TRP A 104 -7.45 11.18 -1.49
C TRP A 104 -6.40 10.20 -2.08
N PRO A 105 -5.19 10.62 -2.49
CA PRO A 105 -4.14 9.69 -2.90
C PRO A 105 -3.76 8.69 -1.80
N LEU A 106 -3.64 9.15 -0.55
CA LEU A 106 -3.31 8.30 0.59
C LEU A 106 -4.34 7.19 0.81
N THR A 107 -5.63 7.53 0.83
CA THR A 107 -6.71 6.55 1.01
C THR A 107 -6.73 5.53 -0.12
N ARG A 108 -6.41 5.93 -1.36
CA ARG A 108 -6.30 5.02 -2.50
C ARG A 108 -5.14 4.04 -2.36
N ILE A 109 -3.95 4.52 -1.97
CA ILE A 109 -2.77 3.67 -1.78
C ILE A 109 -2.98 2.67 -0.63
N ILE A 110 -3.52 3.14 0.51
CA ILE A 110 -3.83 2.24 1.63
C ILE A 110 -4.86 1.20 1.21
N LYS A 111 -5.89 1.62 0.47
CA LYS A 111 -6.92 0.72 -0.02
C LYS A 111 -6.34 -0.36 -0.93
N SER A 112 -5.57 0.00 -1.95
CA SER A 112 -4.99 -0.98 -2.89
C SER A 112 -4.06 -1.95 -2.18
N LEU A 113 -3.23 -1.47 -1.25
CA LEU A 113 -2.30 -2.33 -0.51
C LEU A 113 -3.02 -3.35 0.39
N VAL A 114 -4.19 -2.98 0.95
CA VAL A 114 -4.99 -3.90 1.76
C VAL A 114 -5.91 -4.77 0.91
N GLU A 115 -6.37 -4.30 -0.25
CA GLU A 115 -7.12 -5.13 -1.22
C GLU A 115 -6.28 -6.34 -1.68
N ASP A 116 -4.99 -6.14 -1.94
CA ASP A 116 -4.06 -7.22 -2.28
C ASP A 116 -3.88 -8.25 -1.15
N LYS A 117 -3.88 -7.78 0.10
CA LYS A 117 -3.85 -8.64 1.30
C LYS A 117 -5.16 -9.40 1.45
N GLU A 118 -6.29 -8.73 1.28
CA GLU A 118 -7.64 -9.27 1.38
C GLU A 118 -7.89 -10.35 0.31
N ALA A 119 -7.44 -10.10 -0.93
CA ALA A 119 -7.50 -11.03 -2.06
C ALA A 119 -6.46 -12.16 -1.99
N ARG A 120 -5.53 -12.13 -1.03
CA ARG A 120 -4.45 -13.12 -0.81
C ARG A 120 -3.51 -13.32 -2.00
N ILE A 121 -3.39 -12.30 -2.84
CA ILE A 121 -2.56 -12.32 -4.05
C ILE A 121 -1.09 -12.53 -3.66
N ASN A 122 -0.63 -11.86 -2.60
CA ASN A 122 0.73 -11.99 -2.10
C ASN A 122 1.08 -13.42 -1.66
N GLU A 123 0.13 -14.17 -1.09
CA GLU A 123 0.37 -15.55 -0.67
C GLU A 123 0.44 -16.50 -1.86
N VAL A 124 -0.42 -16.30 -2.87
CA VAL A 124 -0.34 -17.07 -4.12
C VAL A 124 0.96 -16.80 -4.86
N MET A 125 1.37 -15.54 -4.94
CA MET A 125 2.67 -15.16 -5.50
C MET A 125 3.84 -15.84 -4.78
N LYS A 126 3.82 -15.88 -3.43
CA LYS A 126 4.82 -16.59 -2.63
C LYS A 126 4.79 -18.10 -2.86
N MET A 127 3.61 -18.69 -3.06
CA MET A 127 3.46 -20.13 -3.36
C MET A 127 4.02 -20.50 -4.73
N MET A 128 3.88 -19.62 -5.72
CA MET A 128 4.45 -19.80 -7.05
C MET A 128 5.96 -19.53 -7.11
N GLY A 129 6.62 -19.38 -5.96
CA GLY A 129 8.07 -19.29 -5.85
C GLY A 129 8.64 -17.87 -5.83
N MET A 130 7.82 -16.81 -5.81
CA MET A 130 8.34 -15.45 -5.73
C MET A 130 8.80 -15.12 -4.30
N PRO A 131 10.02 -14.55 -4.14
CA PRO A 131 10.51 -14.15 -2.83
C PRO A 131 9.69 -12.97 -2.30
N ALA A 132 9.37 -13.02 -1.00
CA ALA A 132 8.54 -11.99 -0.35
C ALA A 132 9.16 -10.58 -0.46
N GLU A 133 10.49 -10.49 -0.44
CA GLU A 133 11.23 -9.23 -0.55
C GLU A 133 11.05 -8.56 -1.91
N ALA A 134 11.03 -9.34 -3.00
CA ALA A 134 10.81 -8.79 -4.34
C ALA A 134 9.41 -8.19 -4.49
N ILE A 135 8.41 -8.81 -3.86
CA ILE A 135 7.04 -8.28 -3.84
C ILE A 135 7.03 -6.91 -3.14
N THR A 136 7.56 -6.83 -1.91
CA THR A 136 7.60 -5.57 -1.15
C THR A 136 8.42 -4.49 -1.86
N PHE A 137 9.58 -4.83 -2.42
CA PHE A 137 10.40 -3.89 -3.16
C PHE A 137 9.71 -3.40 -4.44
N GLY A 138 9.03 -4.29 -5.18
CA GLY A 138 8.27 -3.94 -6.37
C GLY A 138 7.17 -2.91 -6.10
N TRP A 139 6.51 -3.00 -4.94
CA TRP A 139 5.56 -1.99 -4.48
C TRP A 139 6.23 -0.62 -4.27
N TYR A 140 7.30 -0.55 -3.49
CA TYR A 140 7.99 0.72 -3.26
C TYR A 140 8.56 1.33 -4.54
N LEU A 141 9.09 0.51 -5.44
CA LEU A 141 9.59 0.97 -6.73
C LEU A 141 8.48 1.56 -7.61
N THR A 142 7.37 0.85 -7.76
CA THR A 142 6.25 1.27 -8.61
C THR A 142 5.65 2.58 -8.12
N TYR A 143 5.31 2.68 -6.83
CA TYR A 143 4.72 3.90 -6.27
C TYR A 143 5.73 5.05 -6.17
N GLY A 144 7.01 4.75 -5.94
CA GLY A 144 8.09 5.74 -5.97
C GLY A 144 8.25 6.36 -7.35
N ILE A 145 8.19 5.56 -8.43
CA ILE A 145 8.22 6.05 -9.81
C ILE A 145 6.97 6.85 -10.13
N LEU A 146 5.78 6.35 -9.77
CA LEU A 146 4.52 7.06 -9.98
C LEU A 146 4.50 8.43 -9.28
N TRP A 147 5.16 8.55 -8.12
CA TRP A 147 5.25 9.81 -7.38
C TRP A 147 6.20 10.85 -7.98
N LEU A 148 7.14 10.43 -8.85
CA LEU A 148 8.02 11.39 -9.54
C LEU A 148 7.22 12.40 -10.38
N ILE A 149 6.13 11.96 -11.01
CA ILE A 149 5.31 12.81 -11.89
C ILE A 149 4.59 13.92 -11.08
N PRO A 150 3.81 13.61 -10.00
CA PRO A 150 3.27 14.64 -9.12
C PRO A 150 4.33 15.55 -8.51
N ALA A 151 5.48 15.02 -8.07
CA ALA A 151 6.54 15.82 -7.46
C ALA A 151 7.15 16.84 -8.45
N ALA A 152 7.39 16.40 -9.70
CA ALA A 152 7.86 17.27 -10.78
C ALA A 152 6.81 18.34 -11.12
N LEU A 153 5.55 17.95 -11.27
CA LEU A 153 4.45 18.85 -11.57
C LEU A 153 4.28 19.93 -10.49
N MET A 154 4.28 19.53 -9.21
CA MET A 154 4.21 20.46 -8.08
C MET A 154 5.38 21.45 -8.10
N THR A 155 6.58 20.99 -8.43
CA THR A 155 7.76 21.87 -8.53
C THR A 155 7.63 22.89 -9.67
N ILE A 156 7.16 22.46 -10.85
CA ILE A 156 6.94 23.35 -12.01
C ILE A 156 5.91 24.42 -11.69
N ILE A 157 4.81 24.04 -11.05
CA ILE A 157 3.76 24.95 -10.61
C ILE A 157 4.29 25.97 -9.61
N CYS A 158 5.03 25.49 -8.60
CA CYS A 158 5.61 26.36 -7.58
C CYS A 158 6.60 27.36 -8.19
N TRP A 159 7.37 26.94 -9.20
CA TRP A 159 8.31 27.80 -9.91
C TRP A 159 7.63 28.97 -10.64
N GLY A 160 6.53 28.71 -11.34
CA GLY A 160 5.86 29.73 -12.17
C GLY A 160 5.15 30.84 -11.39
N SER A 161 4.98 30.70 -10.06
CA SER A 161 4.07 31.54 -9.29
C SER A 161 4.56 31.94 -7.90
N VAL A 162 5.23 31.04 -7.16
CA VAL A 162 5.47 31.21 -5.71
C VAL A 162 6.96 31.22 -5.32
N PHE A 163 7.81 30.40 -5.95
CA PHE A 163 9.24 30.28 -5.60
C PHE A 163 10.13 30.62 -6.80
N GLN A 164 10.45 31.90 -6.98
CA GLN A 164 11.26 32.40 -8.09
C GLN A 164 12.77 32.31 -7.81
N HIS A 165 13.18 32.52 -6.56
CA HIS A 165 14.57 32.60 -6.12
C HIS A 165 15.14 31.26 -5.61
N SER A 166 14.25 30.34 -5.22
CA SER A 166 14.61 29.00 -4.71
C SER A 166 15.14 28.06 -5.81
N ASN A 167 16.07 27.18 -5.43
CA ASN A 167 16.61 26.17 -6.32
C ASN A 167 15.56 25.07 -6.61
N LYS A 168 15.24 24.90 -7.90
CA LYS A 168 14.24 23.94 -8.40
C LYS A 168 14.51 22.51 -7.95
N PHE A 169 15.78 22.09 -7.89
CA PHE A 169 16.15 20.74 -7.49
C PHE A 169 15.86 20.48 -6.01
N VAL A 170 16.11 21.47 -5.13
CA VAL A 170 15.85 21.32 -3.70
C VAL A 170 14.35 21.23 -3.41
N VAL A 171 13.55 22.05 -4.10
CA VAL A 171 12.08 22.01 -4.01
C VAL A 171 11.53 20.67 -4.54
N PHE A 172 12.07 20.17 -5.65
CA PHE A 172 11.73 18.84 -6.17
C PHE A 172 12.08 17.73 -5.19
N LEU A 173 13.30 17.73 -4.66
CA LEU A 173 13.78 16.75 -3.70
C LEU A 173 12.88 16.73 -2.45
N PHE A 174 12.46 17.90 -1.96
CA PHE A 174 11.53 18.02 -0.84
C PHE A 174 10.18 17.34 -1.11
N PHE A 175 9.52 17.62 -2.24
CA PHE A 175 8.23 16.99 -2.58
C PHE A 175 8.34 15.50 -2.90
N TRP A 176 9.47 15.07 -3.47
CA TRP A 176 9.72 13.66 -3.75
C TRP A 176 9.94 12.86 -2.46
N LEU A 177 10.81 13.34 -1.56
CA LEU A 177 11.04 12.70 -0.25
C LEU A 177 9.77 12.67 0.60
N PHE A 178 8.98 13.75 0.57
CA PHE A 178 7.68 13.77 1.25
C PHE A 178 6.75 12.64 0.75
N GLY A 179 6.68 12.41 -0.56
CA GLY A 179 5.88 11.31 -1.10
C GLY A 179 6.39 9.93 -0.74
N MET A 180 7.70 9.70 -0.82
CA MET A 180 8.32 8.44 -0.40
C MET A 180 7.98 8.14 1.06
N CYS A 181 8.07 9.17 1.93
CA CYS A 181 7.70 9.07 3.32
C CYS A 181 6.20 8.71 3.50
N VAL A 182 5.30 9.39 2.79
CA VAL A 182 3.86 9.09 2.81
C VAL A 182 3.56 7.67 2.32
N ILE A 183 4.23 7.18 1.27
CA ILE A 183 4.07 5.81 0.77
C ILE A 183 4.49 4.81 1.86
N THR A 184 5.65 5.02 2.49
CA THR A 184 6.12 4.13 3.58
C THR A 184 5.21 4.17 4.81
N LEU A 185 4.63 5.32 5.13
CA LEU A 185 3.61 5.44 6.19
C LEU A 185 2.33 4.67 5.82
N CYS A 186 1.87 4.73 4.57
CA CYS A 186 0.73 3.95 4.10
C CYS A 186 0.99 2.45 4.24
N SER A 187 2.20 2.00 3.89
CA SER A 187 2.63 0.61 4.08
C SER A 187 2.67 0.20 5.55
N PHE A 188 3.12 1.09 6.44
CA PHE A 188 3.09 0.83 7.88
C PHE A 188 1.66 0.69 8.41
N ILE A 189 0.76 1.61 8.05
CA ILE A 189 -0.64 1.57 8.49
C ILE A 189 -1.35 0.31 7.98
N SER A 190 -1.08 -0.12 6.74
CA SER A 190 -1.74 -1.29 6.13
C SER A 190 -1.43 -2.62 6.82
N VAL A 191 -0.37 -2.70 7.64
CA VAL A 191 -0.03 -3.93 8.39
C VAL A 191 -1.09 -4.27 9.44
N PHE A 192 -1.79 -3.28 9.99
CA PHE A 192 -2.73 -3.50 11.09
C PHE A 192 -4.14 -3.88 10.65
N PHE A 193 -4.45 -3.84 9.34
CA PHE A 193 -5.81 -4.01 8.84
C PHE A 193 -5.94 -5.21 7.91
N ALA A 194 -6.97 -6.02 8.15
CA ALA A 194 -7.35 -7.14 7.28
C ALA A 194 -8.31 -6.74 6.15
N THR A 195 -9.04 -5.63 6.28
CA THR A 195 -10.09 -5.21 5.34
C THR A 195 -9.83 -3.83 4.77
N ALA A 196 -9.94 -3.69 3.44
CA ALA A 196 -9.51 -2.46 2.75
C ALA A 196 -10.36 -1.24 3.08
N LYS A 197 -11.68 -1.43 3.28
CA LYS A 197 -12.60 -0.33 3.61
C LYS A 197 -12.23 0.31 4.94
N MET A 198 -11.99 -0.47 5.99
CA MET A 198 -11.61 0.03 7.30
C MET A 198 -10.24 0.70 7.27
N ALA A 199 -9.27 0.08 6.57
CA ALA A 199 -7.93 0.63 6.43
C ALA A 199 -7.94 2.04 5.79
N SER A 200 -8.75 2.23 4.75
CA SER A 200 -8.83 3.54 4.07
C SER A 200 -9.41 4.64 4.97
N VAL A 201 -10.50 4.37 5.69
CA VAL A 201 -11.16 5.35 6.58
C VAL A 201 -10.29 5.65 7.79
N VAL A 202 -9.77 4.61 8.46
CA VAL A 202 -8.92 4.78 9.64
C VAL A 202 -7.57 5.38 9.26
N GLY A 203 -7.01 5.01 8.11
CA GLY A 203 -5.78 5.59 7.58
C GLY A 203 -5.89 7.10 7.32
N ALA A 204 -7.01 7.56 6.75
CA ALA A 204 -7.29 9.00 6.61
C ALA A 204 -7.36 9.71 7.96
N LEU A 205 -8.02 9.09 8.95
CA LEU A 205 -8.13 9.63 10.30
C LEU A 205 -6.77 9.68 11.01
N ILE A 206 -5.95 8.64 10.88
CA ILE A 206 -4.57 8.62 11.40
C ILE A 206 -3.74 9.73 10.76
N PHE A 207 -3.81 9.90 9.44
CA PHE A 207 -3.08 10.99 8.77
C PHE A 207 -3.52 12.38 9.24
N PHE A 208 -4.82 12.55 9.51
CA PHE A 208 -5.34 13.78 10.12
C PHE A 208 -4.85 13.97 11.57
N LEU A 209 -4.82 12.90 12.36
CA LEU A 209 -4.31 12.94 13.74
C LEU A 209 -2.82 13.25 13.80
N LEU A 210 -2.04 12.70 12.87
CA LEU A 210 -0.60 12.95 12.74
C LEU A 210 -0.25 14.42 12.48
N TYR A 211 -1.22 15.24 12.06
CA TYR A 211 -1.02 16.68 11.89
C TYR A 211 -1.12 17.48 13.21
N PHE A 212 -1.82 16.98 14.23
CA PHE A 212 -2.02 17.72 15.50
C PHE A 212 -0.73 18.25 16.16
N PRO A 213 0.40 17.50 16.18
CA PRO A 213 1.64 18.01 16.74
C PRO A 213 2.10 19.34 16.14
N TYR A 214 1.78 19.64 14.87
CA TYR A 214 2.13 20.92 14.27
C TYR A 214 1.54 22.13 15.01
N MET A 215 0.32 22.00 15.57
CA MET A 215 -0.32 23.12 16.29
C MET A 215 0.44 23.56 17.54
N PHE A 216 1.23 22.65 18.14
CA PHE A 216 2.04 22.95 19.32
C PHE A 216 3.45 23.46 18.97
N VAL A 217 3.87 23.27 17.72
CA VAL A 217 5.24 23.48 17.28
C VAL A 217 5.42 24.83 16.58
N THR A 218 4.32 25.45 16.15
CA THR A 218 4.29 26.79 15.56
C THR A 218 4.56 27.93 16.54
N ASP A 219 4.57 27.65 17.84
CA ASP A 219 4.88 28.67 18.83
C ASP A 219 6.38 29.02 18.78
N SER A 220 6.69 30.31 18.65
CA SER A 220 8.05 30.84 18.45
C SER A 220 9.05 30.53 19.59
N GLY A 221 8.57 29.93 20.69
CA GLY A 221 9.38 29.49 21.82
C GLY A 221 9.76 28.00 21.81
N ALA A 222 9.33 27.22 20.81
CA ALA A 222 9.62 25.78 20.77
C ALA A 222 11.11 25.50 20.50
N SER A 223 11.67 24.55 21.26
CA SER A 223 13.06 24.12 21.11
C SER A 223 13.31 23.41 19.78
N VAL A 224 14.55 23.48 19.28
CA VAL A 224 15.01 22.77 18.07
C VAL A 224 14.64 21.28 18.14
N ASN A 225 14.88 20.64 19.29
CA ASN A 225 14.61 19.22 19.47
C ASN A 225 13.11 18.91 19.36
N THR A 226 12.24 19.73 19.93
CA THR A 226 10.78 19.57 19.82
C THR A 226 10.32 19.66 18.38
N LYS A 227 10.88 20.58 17.58
CA LYS A 227 10.59 20.73 16.15
C LYS A 227 11.05 19.53 15.34
N VAL A 228 12.25 19.01 15.63
CA VAL A 228 12.81 17.81 14.98
C VAL A 228 11.98 16.56 15.31
N PHE A 229 11.64 16.34 16.59
CA PHE A 229 10.79 15.20 16.99
C PHE A 229 9.38 15.27 16.38
N ALA A 230 8.79 16.47 16.31
CA ALA A 230 7.49 16.62 15.67
C ALA A 230 7.54 16.39 14.15
N SER A 231 8.71 16.64 13.54
CA SER A 231 8.96 16.40 12.11
C SER A 231 9.00 14.92 11.74
N LEU A 232 9.09 13.99 12.72
CA LEU A 232 8.91 12.55 12.50
C LEU A 232 7.53 12.21 11.88
N SER A 233 6.56 13.10 12.06
CA SER A 233 5.27 13.02 11.39
C SER A 233 5.35 13.67 10.00
N PRO A 234 5.11 12.93 8.91
CA PRO A 234 5.22 13.45 7.54
C PRO A 234 4.40 14.73 7.27
N PRO A 235 3.13 14.87 7.72
CA PRO A 235 2.38 16.11 7.51
C PRO A 235 2.94 17.31 8.28
N VAL A 236 3.64 17.08 9.40
CA VAL A 236 4.30 18.14 10.18
C VAL A 236 5.57 18.59 9.47
N ALA A 237 6.41 17.65 9.01
CA ALA A 237 7.60 17.97 8.21
C ALA A 237 7.26 18.76 6.94
N LEU A 238 6.18 18.38 6.23
CA LEU A 238 5.70 19.14 5.08
C LEU A 238 5.34 20.58 5.46
N SER A 239 4.67 20.76 6.59
CA SER A 239 4.18 22.06 7.03
C SER A 239 5.32 22.99 7.46
N ILE A 240 6.30 22.46 8.23
CA ILE A 240 7.50 23.20 8.63
C ILE A 240 8.36 23.53 7.39
N GLY A 241 8.62 22.55 6.52
CA GLY A 241 9.42 22.76 5.30
C GLY A 241 8.80 23.79 4.36
N ALA A 242 7.47 23.73 4.14
CA ALA A 242 6.78 24.73 3.33
C ALA A 242 6.82 26.14 3.97
N GLY A 243 6.77 26.22 5.30
CA GLY A 243 6.94 27.48 6.03
C GLY A 243 8.33 28.09 5.86
N LEU A 244 9.38 27.27 5.96
CA LEU A 244 10.77 27.69 5.76
C LEU A 244 11.03 28.18 4.34
N ILE A 245 10.53 27.45 3.32
CA ILE A 245 10.65 27.87 1.92
C ILE A 245 9.96 29.23 1.72
N ALA A 246 8.76 29.42 2.26
CA ALA A 246 8.02 30.68 2.12
C ALA A 246 8.74 31.85 2.80
N GLN A 247 9.34 31.64 3.98
CA GLN A 247 10.07 32.70 4.69
C GLN A 247 11.36 33.09 3.96
N LEU A 248 12.13 32.11 3.48
CA LEU A 248 13.35 32.36 2.70
C LEU A 248 13.08 33.03 1.35
N GLU A 249 11.96 32.70 0.72
CA GLU A 249 11.53 33.36 -0.51
C GLU A 249 11.09 34.80 -0.24
N SER A 250 10.38 35.05 0.88
CA SER A 250 9.98 36.41 1.27
C SER A 250 11.18 37.32 1.61
N ALA A 251 12.30 36.74 2.02
CA ALA A 251 13.57 37.45 2.25
C ALA A 251 14.35 37.71 0.95
N GLY A 252 13.94 37.13 -0.18
CA GLY A 252 14.60 37.31 -1.49
C GLY A 252 15.82 36.43 -1.74
N GLU A 253 16.26 35.62 -0.77
CA GLU A 253 17.38 34.68 -0.95
C GLU A 253 16.95 33.36 -1.59
N GLY A 254 15.75 32.88 -1.22
CA GLY A 254 15.22 31.58 -1.63
C GLY A 254 16.00 30.39 -1.06
N VAL A 255 15.46 29.18 -1.22
CA VAL A 255 16.13 27.97 -0.73
C VAL A 255 17.23 27.52 -1.71
N ARG A 256 18.48 27.78 -1.35
CA ARG A 256 19.68 27.34 -2.09
C ARG A 256 20.52 26.38 -1.25
N PHE A 257 21.45 25.65 -1.88
CA PHE A 257 22.36 24.75 -1.17
C PHE A 257 23.19 25.45 -0.08
N SER A 258 23.50 26.74 -0.25
CA SER A 258 24.18 27.57 0.73
C SER A 258 23.34 27.86 1.98
N THR A 259 22.03 28.05 1.77
CA THR A 259 21.05 28.49 2.77
C THR A 259 20.37 27.31 3.47
N LEU A 260 20.66 26.06 3.05
CA LEU A 260 20.04 24.85 3.60
C LEU A 260 20.22 24.68 5.12
N ASN A 261 21.37 25.11 5.64
CA ASN A 261 21.72 24.99 7.06
C ASN A 261 21.40 26.24 7.89
N GLU A 262 20.86 27.28 7.27
CA GLU A 262 20.46 28.47 8.01
C GLU A 262 19.27 28.15 8.92
N MET A 263 19.36 28.57 10.18
CA MET A 263 18.33 28.32 11.17
C MET A 263 17.33 29.46 11.16
N ILE A 264 16.13 29.15 10.71
CA ILE A 264 15.00 30.08 10.73
C ILE A 264 13.95 29.48 11.65
N ASP A 265 13.59 30.22 12.69
CA ASP A 265 12.65 29.75 13.71
C ASP A 265 13.08 28.38 14.29
N ASN A 266 14.35 28.25 14.69
CA ASN A 266 14.93 27.03 15.29
C ASN A 266 14.83 25.75 14.42
N SER A 267 14.56 25.88 13.13
CA SER A 267 14.54 24.78 12.16
C SER A 267 15.31 25.15 10.90
N SER A 268 16.02 24.19 10.32
CA SER A 268 16.70 24.36 9.02
C SER A 268 16.08 23.44 7.97
N MET A 269 16.18 23.83 6.69
CA MET A 269 15.67 23.01 5.59
C MET A 269 16.43 21.68 5.50
N ALA A 270 17.74 21.68 5.81
CA ALA A 270 18.54 20.47 5.88
C ALA A 270 18.02 19.47 6.93
N GLN A 271 17.62 19.95 8.12
CA GLN A 271 17.02 19.10 9.15
C GLN A 271 15.69 18.50 8.68
N VAL A 272 14.84 19.28 7.99
CA VAL A 272 13.56 18.76 7.46
C VAL A 272 13.80 17.68 6.39
N LEU A 273 14.73 17.90 5.47
CA LEU A 273 15.08 16.91 4.44
C LEU A 273 15.70 15.66 5.04
N ALA A 274 16.59 15.81 6.03
CA ALA A 274 17.19 14.69 6.74
C ALA A 274 16.15 13.88 7.51
N MET A 275 15.22 14.55 8.21
CA MET A 275 14.14 13.87 8.92
C MET A 275 13.20 13.13 7.97
N LEU A 276 12.80 13.72 6.84
CA LEU A 276 11.98 13.01 5.83
C LEU A 276 12.65 11.73 5.31
N LEU A 277 13.99 11.75 5.13
CA LEU A 277 14.75 10.57 4.75
C LEU A 277 14.77 9.52 5.88
N VAL A 278 15.03 9.96 7.12
CA VAL A 278 15.00 9.08 8.30
C VAL A 278 13.63 8.44 8.49
N ASP A 279 12.55 9.21 8.35
CA ASP A 279 11.18 8.74 8.48
C ASP A 279 10.83 7.70 7.41
N THR A 280 11.30 7.92 6.17
CA THR A 280 11.09 6.96 5.07
C THR A 280 11.74 5.61 5.41
N LEU A 281 12.98 5.63 5.89
CA LEU A 281 13.69 4.40 6.29
C LEU A 281 13.06 3.75 7.53
N LEU A 282 12.64 4.56 8.50
CA LEU A 282 12.02 4.11 9.74
C LEU A 282 10.68 3.42 9.48
N TYR A 283 9.78 4.07 8.73
CA TYR A 283 8.47 3.49 8.42
C TYR A 283 8.58 2.27 7.50
N ALA A 284 9.54 2.26 6.56
CA ALA A 284 9.81 1.06 5.75
C ALA A 284 10.31 -0.11 6.62
N ALA A 285 11.24 0.15 7.55
CA ALA A 285 11.75 -0.88 8.47
C ALA A 285 10.66 -1.38 9.43
N LEU A 286 9.83 -0.48 9.96
CA LEU A 286 8.69 -0.83 10.82
C LEU A 286 7.64 -1.63 10.05
N ALA A 287 7.31 -1.24 8.81
CA ALA A 287 6.38 -1.98 7.97
C ALA A 287 6.90 -3.40 7.70
N TRP A 288 8.18 -3.53 7.31
CA TRP A 288 8.82 -4.83 7.09
C TRP A 288 8.83 -5.70 8.35
N TYR A 289 9.23 -5.14 9.51
CA TYR A 289 9.30 -5.87 10.76
C TYR A 289 7.90 -6.31 11.23
N LEU A 290 6.93 -5.41 11.21
CA LEU A 290 5.58 -5.71 11.68
C LEU A 290 4.82 -6.65 10.74
N ASP A 291 5.03 -6.59 9.43
CA ASP A 291 4.39 -7.53 8.49
C ASP A 291 4.82 -8.99 8.77
N LYS A 292 6.04 -9.19 9.29
CA LYS A 292 6.54 -10.52 9.71
C LYS A 292 6.05 -10.95 11.10
N VAL A 293 5.94 -10.02 12.04
CA VAL A 293 5.60 -10.32 13.45
C VAL A 293 4.09 -10.33 13.71
N LEU A 294 3.37 -9.40 13.10
CA LEU A 294 1.92 -9.24 13.17
C LEU A 294 1.30 -9.86 11.92
N VAL A 295 1.13 -11.17 11.92
CA VAL A 295 0.32 -11.82 10.89
C VAL A 295 -1.15 -11.52 11.15
N VAL A 296 -1.66 -10.49 10.49
CA VAL A 296 -3.08 -10.15 10.46
C VAL A 296 -3.71 -10.88 9.26
N GLY A 297 -4.39 -12.00 9.51
CA GLY A 297 -5.02 -12.81 8.48
C GLY A 297 -4.26 -14.11 8.20
N PHE A 298 -3.57 -14.19 7.07
CA PHE A 298 -2.95 -15.42 6.53
C PHE A 298 -1.43 -15.24 6.36
N GLY A 299 -0.66 -16.25 6.77
CA GLY A 299 0.80 -16.25 6.73
C GLY A 299 1.42 -16.96 7.94
N THR A 300 2.72 -17.25 7.87
CA THR A 300 3.47 -17.81 8.99
C THR A 300 3.95 -16.70 9.91
N ARG A 301 3.57 -16.74 11.20
CA ARG A 301 4.02 -15.75 12.19
C ARG A 301 5.47 -16.02 12.57
N GLU A 302 6.34 -15.06 12.30
CA GLU A 302 7.72 -15.11 12.76
C GLU A 302 7.83 -14.69 14.23
N ARG A 303 8.87 -15.18 14.92
CA ARG A 303 9.14 -14.79 16.32
C ARG A 303 9.57 -13.32 16.36
N TRP A 304 9.23 -12.60 17.42
CA TRP A 304 9.55 -11.17 17.57
C TRP A 304 11.04 -10.84 17.48
N PHE A 305 11.93 -11.77 17.87
CA PHE A 305 13.38 -11.62 17.76
C PHE A 305 13.98 -12.16 16.45
N PHE A 306 13.16 -12.42 15.40
CA PHE A 306 13.65 -12.97 14.13
C PHE A 306 14.85 -12.21 13.54
N PRO A 307 14.96 -10.85 13.59
CA PRO A 307 16.07 -10.13 12.97
C PRO A 307 17.40 -10.34 13.71
N CYS A 308 17.37 -10.77 14.97
CA CYS A 308 18.58 -11.02 15.75
C CYS A 308 19.07 -12.48 15.60
N THR A 309 18.31 -13.34 14.93
CA THR A 309 18.64 -14.75 14.76
C THR A 309 19.52 -14.96 13.53
N ARG A 310 20.70 -15.55 13.73
CA ARG A 310 21.64 -15.88 12.63
C ARG A 310 21.02 -16.81 11.57
N GLN A 311 20.05 -17.64 11.97
CA GLN A 311 19.29 -18.53 11.08
C GLN A 311 18.41 -17.80 10.06
N TYR A 312 17.99 -16.55 10.33
CA TYR A 312 17.22 -15.76 9.38
C TYR A 312 18.09 -15.18 8.28
N TRP A 313 19.22 -14.55 8.65
CA TRP A 313 20.16 -13.93 7.69
C TRP A 313 21.05 -14.94 6.97
N ARG A 314 21.28 -16.09 7.59
CA ARG A 314 21.92 -17.25 6.97
C ARG A 314 21.01 -18.43 7.23
N PRO A 315 20.05 -18.69 6.33
CA PRO A 315 19.35 -19.96 6.32
C PRO A 315 20.44 -21.02 6.28
N GLN A 316 20.59 -21.79 7.35
CA GLN A 316 21.33 -23.03 7.21
C GLN A 316 20.49 -23.83 6.23
N THR A 317 20.97 -23.96 5.00
CA THR A 317 20.49 -24.99 4.08
C THR A 317 20.91 -26.31 4.71
N SER A 318 20.20 -26.74 5.75
CA SER A 318 20.22 -28.11 6.20
C SER A 318 19.49 -28.89 5.12
N VAL A 319 20.15 -29.06 3.99
CA VAL A 319 19.76 -30.03 2.98
C VAL A 319 19.71 -31.35 3.72
N MET A 320 18.57 -32.01 3.65
CA MET A 320 18.43 -33.29 4.32
C MET A 320 19.48 -34.23 3.74
N SER A 321 20.29 -34.84 4.60
CA SER A 321 21.34 -35.75 4.13
C SER A 321 20.71 -36.96 3.45
N GLU A 322 21.40 -37.56 2.47
CA GLU A 322 20.93 -38.80 1.81
C GLU A 322 20.67 -39.92 2.83
N SER A 323 21.43 -39.97 3.92
CA SER A 323 21.19 -40.91 5.02
C SER A 323 19.88 -40.64 5.77
N GLU A 324 19.56 -39.37 6.09
CA GLU A 324 18.29 -39.02 6.72
C GLU A 324 17.09 -39.30 5.80
N LEU A 325 17.24 -39.08 4.49
CA LEU A 325 16.26 -39.46 3.46
C LEU A 325 16.03 -40.98 3.47
N GLN A 326 17.10 -41.77 3.45
CA GLN A 326 17.03 -43.23 3.47
C GLN A 326 16.40 -43.75 4.77
N ASP A 327 16.73 -43.18 5.93
CA ASP A 327 16.13 -43.58 7.21
C ASP A 327 14.61 -43.31 7.24
N LEU A 328 14.17 -42.18 6.66
CA LEU A 328 12.75 -41.84 6.54
C LEU A 328 11.99 -42.74 5.55
N GLU A 329 12.66 -43.16 4.47
CA GLU A 329 12.16 -44.11 3.48
C GLU A 329 12.09 -45.53 4.05
N GLN A 330 13.10 -45.97 4.81
CA GLN A 330 13.16 -47.31 5.44
C GLN A 330 12.10 -47.48 6.54
N GLY A 331 11.85 -46.46 7.35
CA GLY A 331 10.75 -46.50 8.32
C GLY A 331 9.34 -46.65 7.70
N PHE A 332 9.19 -46.67 6.36
CA PHE A 332 7.89 -46.89 5.65
C PHE A 332 7.70 -48.37 5.36
N ASP A 333 8.78 -49.06 5.03
CA ASP A 333 8.73 -50.45 4.63
C ASP A 333 8.57 -51.37 5.87
N ASP A 334 9.02 -50.91 7.05
CA ASP A 334 8.89 -51.64 8.32
C ASP A 334 7.52 -51.50 9.00
N ALA A 335 6.68 -50.55 8.58
CA ALA A 335 5.35 -50.36 9.15
C ALA A 335 4.35 -51.30 8.47
N GLU A 336 3.77 -52.25 9.22
CA GLU A 336 2.71 -53.12 8.69
C GLU A 336 1.58 -52.25 8.09
N PRO A 337 1.23 -52.43 6.80
CA PRO A 337 0.18 -51.64 6.19
C PRO A 337 -1.13 -51.93 6.94
N PRO A 338 -1.84 -50.89 7.43
CA PRO A 338 -3.15 -51.07 8.01
C PRO A 338 -4.05 -51.83 7.03
N SER A 339 -4.97 -52.65 7.52
CA SER A 339 -5.87 -53.51 6.72
C SER A 339 -6.75 -52.80 5.66
N ARG A 340 -6.63 -51.46 5.55
CA ARG A 340 -7.36 -50.59 4.61
C ARG A 340 -6.50 -50.02 3.47
N HIS A 341 -5.27 -50.49 3.28
CA HIS A 341 -4.40 -50.05 2.20
C HIS A 341 -4.48 -50.99 1.00
N GLU A 342 -4.70 -50.42 -0.19
CA GLU A 342 -4.58 -51.15 -1.44
C GLU A 342 -3.09 -51.41 -1.73
N ALA A 343 -2.77 -52.61 -2.24
CA ALA A 343 -1.41 -52.98 -2.58
C ALA A 343 -0.91 -52.10 -3.73
N VAL A 344 0.22 -51.42 -3.53
CA VAL A 344 0.86 -50.60 -4.55
C VAL A 344 1.44 -51.53 -5.62
N PRO A 345 1.19 -51.30 -6.92
CA PRO A 345 1.84 -52.06 -7.99
C PRO A 345 3.36 -51.97 -7.88
N ALA A 346 4.06 -53.10 -8.04
CA ALA A 346 5.53 -53.16 -7.99
C ALA A 346 6.23 -52.26 -9.04
N SER A 347 5.52 -51.81 -10.08
CA SER A 347 6.04 -50.85 -11.06
C SER A 347 6.05 -49.40 -10.55
N MET A 348 5.30 -49.08 -9.49
CA MET A 348 5.20 -47.73 -8.92
C MET A 348 5.98 -47.55 -7.62
N SER A 349 6.48 -48.63 -7.00
CA SER A 349 7.20 -48.57 -5.72
C SER A 349 8.37 -47.58 -5.73
N ASP A 350 9.03 -47.45 -6.88
CA ASP A 350 10.25 -46.65 -7.08
C ASP A 350 9.95 -45.21 -7.53
N GLN A 351 8.68 -44.86 -7.77
CA GLN A 351 8.26 -43.54 -8.25
C GLN A 351 7.57 -42.70 -7.16
N ARG A 352 8.02 -42.82 -5.90
CA ARG A 352 7.51 -42.01 -4.77
C ARG A 352 7.84 -40.54 -5.02
N SER A 353 6.82 -39.71 -5.22
CA SER A 353 6.97 -38.27 -5.46
C SER A 353 6.79 -37.45 -4.19
N ILE A 354 5.89 -37.89 -3.29
CA ILE A 354 5.64 -37.25 -2.00
C ILE A 354 5.53 -38.30 -0.89
N LEU A 355 6.33 -38.16 0.15
CA LEU A 355 6.27 -38.98 1.36
C LEU A 355 5.82 -38.11 2.53
N VAL A 356 4.72 -38.47 3.18
CA VAL A 356 4.16 -37.70 4.30
C VAL A 356 4.26 -38.53 5.58
N ARG A 357 4.84 -37.94 6.64
CA ARG A 357 5.21 -38.65 7.86
C ARG A 357 4.77 -37.96 9.13
N ASN A 358 3.94 -38.66 9.91
CA ASN A 358 3.42 -38.20 11.19
C ASN A 358 2.99 -36.73 11.14
N LEU A 359 2.38 -36.33 10.02
CA LEU A 359 2.14 -34.94 9.73
C LEU A 359 1.02 -34.46 10.64
N CYS A 360 1.33 -33.47 11.49
CA CYS A 360 0.39 -32.93 12.46
C CYS A 360 0.23 -31.42 12.34
N LYS A 361 -1.00 -30.96 12.59
CA LYS A 361 -1.32 -29.55 12.72
C LYS A 361 -2.19 -29.27 13.92
N ASP A 362 -1.64 -28.43 14.80
CA ASP A 362 -2.33 -27.94 15.98
C ASP A 362 -2.61 -26.45 15.84
N PHE A 363 -3.86 -26.06 16.13
CA PHE A 363 -4.28 -24.68 16.24
C PHE A 363 -4.63 -24.36 17.69
N LYS A 364 -4.15 -23.23 18.19
CA LYS A 364 -4.53 -22.70 19.50
C LYS A 364 -5.73 -21.77 19.30
N ALA A 365 -6.88 -22.14 19.85
CA ALA A 365 -8.06 -21.30 19.86
C ALA A 365 -7.93 -20.18 20.92
N ALA A 366 -8.73 -19.12 20.77
CA ALA A 366 -8.68 -17.93 21.63
C ALA A 366 -9.06 -18.22 23.09
N ASP A 367 -9.80 -19.30 23.33
CA ASP A 367 -10.16 -19.85 24.65
C ASP A 367 -9.01 -20.68 25.28
N GLY A 368 -7.86 -20.77 24.62
CA GLY A 368 -6.71 -21.56 25.05
C GLY A 368 -6.79 -23.05 24.69
N LYS A 369 -7.89 -23.51 24.07
CA LYS A 369 -8.05 -24.91 23.68
C LYS A 369 -7.19 -25.21 22.45
N THR A 370 -6.50 -26.36 22.48
CA THR A 370 -5.75 -26.83 21.30
C THR A 370 -6.65 -27.70 20.44
N ILE A 371 -6.84 -27.29 19.20
CA ILE A 371 -7.59 -28.02 18.17
C ILE A 371 -6.55 -28.71 17.28
N HIS A 372 -6.50 -30.02 17.38
CA HIS A 372 -5.69 -30.87 16.51
C HIS A 372 -6.43 -31.08 15.18
N ALA A 373 -6.10 -30.28 14.17
CA ALA A 373 -6.74 -30.33 12.86
C ALA A 373 -6.26 -31.49 11.99
N VAL A 374 -5.01 -31.90 12.15
CA VAL A 374 -4.41 -33.06 11.47
C VAL A 374 -3.56 -33.82 12.49
N ARG A 375 -3.73 -35.14 12.58
CA ARG A 375 -3.01 -36.01 13.53
C ARG A 375 -2.41 -37.19 12.80
N ASP A 376 -1.09 -37.33 12.90
CA ASP A 376 -0.29 -38.48 12.47
C ASP A 376 -0.63 -38.99 11.07
N VAL A 377 -0.80 -38.07 10.12
CA VAL A 377 -1.08 -38.44 8.74
C VAL A 377 0.18 -39.03 8.11
N ASN A 378 0.03 -40.25 7.59
CA ASN A 378 1.08 -41.01 6.92
C ASN A 378 0.57 -41.46 5.56
N MET A 379 1.22 -41.05 4.47
CA MET A 379 0.85 -41.46 3.13
C MET A 379 2.00 -41.33 2.13
N ASN A 380 1.97 -42.15 1.09
CA ASN A 380 2.87 -42.07 -0.06
C ASN A 380 2.08 -41.71 -1.31
N LEU A 381 2.59 -40.77 -2.08
CA LEU A 381 2.04 -40.35 -3.36
C LEU A 381 3.07 -40.66 -4.45
N TYR A 382 2.57 -41.12 -5.59
CA TYR A 382 3.38 -41.61 -6.69
C TYR A 382 3.31 -40.68 -7.90
N SER A 383 4.38 -40.64 -8.68
CA SER A 383 4.42 -39.89 -9.94
C SER A 383 3.38 -40.41 -10.92
N GLY A 384 2.73 -39.50 -11.66
CA GLY A 384 1.71 -39.85 -12.66
C GLY A 384 0.36 -40.29 -12.09
N GLN A 385 0.18 -40.30 -10.76
CA GLN A 385 -1.09 -40.64 -10.12
C GLN A 385 -1.94 -39.38 -9.86
N ILE A 386 -3.25 -39.50 -10.04
CA ILE A 386 -4.23 -38.57 -9.47
C ILE A 386 -4.64 -39.11 -8.10
N PHE A 387 -4.28 -38.39 -7.04
CA PHE A 387 -4.66 -38.73 -5.68
C PHE A 387 -5.78 -37.81 -5.18
N CYS A 388 -6.84 -38.42 -4.65
CA CYS A 388 -8.00 -37.69 -4.13
C CYS A 388 -8.09 -37.84 -2.61
N LEU A 389 -7.94 -36.73 -1.87
CA LEU A 389 -8.15 -36.71 -0.42
C LEU A 389 -9.63 -36.44 -0.11
N LEU A 390 -10.39 -37.49 0.22
CA LEU A 390 -11.83 -37.39 0.52
C LEU A 390 -12.10 -37.54 2.02
N GLY A 391 -13.08 -36.78 2.52
CA GLY A 391 -13.50 -36.81 3.92
C GLY A 391 -14.56 -35.77 4.23
N HIS A 392 -15.21 -35.86 5.39
CA HIS A 392 -16.24 -34.89 5.80
C HIS A 392 -15.66 -33.47 6.02
N ASN A 393 -16.52 -32.47 6.14
CA ASN A 393 -16.09 -31.11 6.48
C ASN A 393 -15.47 -31.09 7.88
N GLY A 394 -14.35 -30.40 8.04
CA GLY A 394 -13.57 -30.39 9.29
C GLY A 394 -12.64 -31.58 9.49
N ALA A 395 -12.53 -32.51 8.54
CA ALA A 395 -11.59 -33.65 8.63
C ALA A 395 -10.10 -33.26 8.45
N GLY A 396 -9.79 -31.99 8.19
CA GLY A 396 -8.41 -31.51 8.02
C GLY A 396 -7.87 -31.53 6.58
N LYS A 397 -8.68 -31.83 5.56
CA LYS A 397 -8.25 -31.93 4.14
C LYS A 397 -7.46 -30.70 3.64
N THR A 398 -8.11 -29.53 3.68
CA THR A 398 -7.49 -28.25 3.30
C THR A 398 -6.31 -27.91 4.20
N THR A 399 -6.33 -28.31 5.48
CA THR A 399 -5.19 -28.12 6.38
C THR A 399 -3.99 -28.96 5.96
N THR A 400 -4.19 -30.22 5.55
CA THR A 400 -3.15 -31.09 5.01
C THR A 400 -2.58 -30.52 3.71
N ILE A 401 -3.43 -30.12 2.76
CA ILE A 401 -2.98 -29.50 1.49
C ILE A 401 -2.19 -28.22 1.76
N ASN A 402 -2.66 -27.37 2.67
CA ASN A 402 -2.00 -26.12 3.02
C ASN A 402 -0.64 -26.33 3.71
N MET A 403 -0.47 -27.43 4.45
CA MET A 403 0.84 -27.80 4.99
C MET A 403 1.79 -28.26 3.88
N LEU A 404 1.33 -29.14 2.99
CA LEU A 404 2.14 -29.66 1.89
C LEU A 404 2.50 -28.57 0.87
N SER A 405 1.64 -27.57 0.68
CA SER A 405 1.91 -26.40 -0.16
C SER A 405 2.68 -25.28 0.54
N GLY A 406 2.98 -25.43 1.83
CA GLY A 406 3.73 -24.45 2.60
C GLY A 406 2.99 -23.13 2.87
N MET A 407 1.66 -23.12 2.78
CA MET A 407 0.81 -22.02 3.27
C MET A 407 0.66 -22.04 4.80
N LEU A 408 0.67 -23.23 5.39
CA LEU A 408 0.61 -23.44 6.82
C LEU A 408 1.88 -24.15 7.31
N PRO A 409 2.49 -23.70 8.42
CA PRO A 409 3.64 -24.39 8.97
C PRO A 409 3.18 -25.70 9.62
N VAL A 410 4.00 -26.73 9.50
CA VAL A 410 3.80 -28.04 10.15
C VAL A 410 4.04 -27.89 11.66
N SER A 411 3.25 -28.58 12.50
CA SER A 411 3.45 -28.57 13.98
C SER A 411 4.39 -29.68 14.44
N SER A 412 4.25 -30.87 13.88
CA SER A 412 5.19 -32.00 14.03
C SER A 412 5.10 -32.92 12.81
N GLY A 413 6.09 -33.80 12.65
CA GLY A 413 6.26 -34.62 11.44
C GLY A 413 6.87 -33.84 10.29
N ASP A 414 6.99 -34.45 9.11
CA ASP A 414 7.52 -33.81 7.92
C ASP A 414 6.91 -34.41 6.64
N ALA A 415 7.06 -33.72 5.53
CA ALA A 415 6.73 -34.23 4.21
C ALA A 415 7.88 -34.00 3.25
N ILE A 416 8.23 -35.02 2.47
CA ILE A 416 9.32 -35.01 1.51
C ILE A 416 8.72 -34.96 0.10
N VAL A 417 8.97 -33.91 -0.66
CA VAL A 417 8.51 -33.73 -2.04
C VAL A 417 9.72 -33.78 -2.95
N TYR A 418 9.83 -34.80 -3.81
CA TYR A 418 10.97 -35.02 -4.70
C TYR A 418 12.34 -34.90 -3.97
N GLY A 419 12.46 -35.58 -2.83
CA GLY A 419 13.67 -35.60 -2.00
C GLY A 419 13.89 -34.35 -1.14
N LYS A 420 12.96 -33.39 -1.11
CA LYS A 420 13.09 -32.13 -0.37
C LYS A 420 12.09 -32.04 0.77
N SER A 421 12.56 -31.67 1.96
CA SER A 421 11.70 -31.50 3.14
C SER A 421 10.85 -30.23 3.06
N VAL A 422 9.55 -30.34 3.36
CA VAL A 422 8.62 -29.20 3.47
C VAL A 422 9.01 -28.25 4.60
N GLN A 423 9.61 -28.76 5.68
CA GLN A 423 10.09 -27.91 6.76
C GLN A 423 11.40 -27.17 6.42
N ARG A 424 12.34 -27.84 5.73
CA ARG A 424 13.71 -27.32 5.53
C ARG A 424 13.89 -26.61 4.18
N GLU A 425 13.22 -27.07 3.13
CA GLU A 425 13.53 -26.73 1.73
C GLU A 425 12.31 -26.25 0.92
N MET A 426 11.31 -25.67 1.59
CA MET A 426 10.05 -25.25 0.97
C MET A 426 10.22 -24.32 -0.24
N HIS A 427 11.21 -23.41 -0.22
CA HIS A 427 11.48 -22.52 -1.36
C HIS A 427 11.77 -23.32 -2.64
N GLN A 428 12.54 -24.41 -2.53
CA GLN A 428 12.87 -25.25 -3.67
C GLN A 428 11.67 -26.10 -4.12
N ILE A 429 10.83 -26.53 -3.18
CA ILE A 429 9.59 -27.27 -3.47
C ILE A 429 8.61 -26.38 -4.26
N ARG A 430 8.47 -25.11 -3.88
CA ARG A 430 7.58 -24.15 -4.55
C ARG A 430 7.90 -23.92 -6.03
N GLN A 431 9.15 -24.11 -6.45
CA GLN A 431 9.54 -24.00 -7.87
C GLN A 431 9.00 -25.15 -8.73
N ILE A 432 8.71 -26.31 -8.14
CA ILE A 432 8.19 -27.49 -8.84
C ILE A 432 6.72 -27.79 -8.48
N LEU A 433 6.10 -26.91 -7.70
CA LEU A 433 4.76 -27.09 -7.16
C LEU A 433 3.78 -26.08 -7.77
N GLY A 434 2.66 -26.58 -8.27
CA GLY A 434 1.48 -25.81 -8.62
C GLY A 434 0.44 -25.86 -7.51
N VAL A 435 -0.21 -24.74 -7.22
CA VAL A 435 -1.31 -24.70 -6.23
C VAL A 435 -2.48 -23.92 -6.82
N CYS A 436 -3.64 -24.57 -6.86
CA CYS A 436 -4.91 -23.94 -7.19
C CYS A 436 -5.76 -23.86 -5.90
N PRO A 437 -5.82 -22.70 -5.23
CA PRO A 437 -6.58 -22.55 -3.98
C PRO A 437 -8.09 -22.60 -4.22
N GLN A 438 -8.88 -22.86 -3.17
CA GLN A 438 -10.35 -22.92 -3.27
C GLN A 438 -11.00 -21.64 -3.82
N HIS A 439 -10.44 -20.47 -3.48
CA HIS A 439 -10.89 -19.19 -4.00
C HIS A 439 -9.99 -18.75 -5.17
N ASP A 440 -10.59 -18.35 -6.28
CA ASP A 440 -9.84 -17.88 -7.45
C ASP A 440 -9.13 -16.55 -7.13
N VAL A 441 -7.81 -16.60 -6.98
CA VAL A 441 -6.96 -15.44 -6.75
C VAL A 441 -6.51 -14.91 -8.10
N ILE A 442 -7.22 -13.91 -8.61
CA ILE A 442 -7.00 -13.29 -9.92
C ILE A 442 -6.95 -11.77 -9.78
N TRP A 443 -6.16 -11.11 -10.63
CA TRP A 443 -6.22 -9.66 -10.82
C TRP A 443 -7.39 -9.35 -11.75
N SER A 444 -8.26 -8.41 -11.39
CA SER A 444 -9.42 -8.13 -12.26
C SER A 444 -9.04 -7.34 -13.50
N GLU A 445 -7.92 -6.62 -13.42
CA GLU A 445 -7.41 -5.65 -14.38
C GLU A 445 -6.48 -6.26 -15.44
N LEU A 446 -6.00 -7.49 -15.24
CA LEU A 446 -5.13 -8.17 -16.20
C LEU A 446 -5.96 -9.08 -17.12
N THR A 447 -5.51 -9.23 -18.37
CA THR A 447 -6.08 -10.18 -19.33
C THR A 447 -5.72 -11.62 -18.99
N VAL A 448 -6.42 -12.60 -19.57
CA VAL A 448 -6.11 -14.03 -19.40
C VAL A 448 -4.67 -14.33 -19.81
N ARG A 449 -4.23 -13.81 -20.96
CA ARG A 449 -2.84 -13.98 -21.41
C ARG A 449 -1.83 -13.35 -20.46
N GLU A 450 -2.04 -12.10 -20.03
CA GLU A 450 -1.12 -11.42 -19.10
C GLU A 450 -1.00 -12.16 -17.75
N HIS A 451 -2.08 -12.77 -17.26
CA HIS A 451 -2.02 -13.61 -16.06
C HIS A 451 -1.08 -14.81 -16.23
N LEU A 452 -1.26 -15.56 -17.32
CA LEU A 452 -0.46 -16.76 -17.57
C LEU A 452 1.00 -16.38 -17.83
N GLU A 453 1.24 -15.32 -18.61
CA GLU A 453 2.60 -14.82 -18.83
C GLU A 453 3.27 -14.39 -17.52
N PHE A 454 2.54 -13.70 -16.64
CA PHE A 454 3.07 -13.26 -15.34
C PHE A 454 3.49 -14.46 -14.48
N PHE A 455 2.60 -15.44 -14.30
CA PHE A 455 2.88 -16.59 -13.45
C PHE A 455 3.91 -17.57 -14.05
N SER A 456 3.91 -17.76 -15.37
CA SER A 456 4.96 -18.55 -16.04
C SER A 456 6.33 -17.88 -15.91
N LYS A 457 6.43 -16.54 -16.05
CA LYS A 457 7.68 -15.80 -15.76
C LYS A 457 8.09 -15.94 -14.30
N ALA A 458 7.14 -15.83 -13.36
CA ALA A 458 7.40 -15.98 -11.93
C ALA A 458 7.95 -17.36 -11.56
N LYS A 459 7.51 -18.43 -12.27
CA LYS A 459 8.03 -19.79 -12.14
C LYS A 459 9.36 -20.02 -12.86
N GLY A 460 9.88 -19.03 -13.59
CA GLY A 460 11.18 -19.10 -14.25
C GLY A 460 11.16 -19.71 -15.66
N VAL A 461 10.00 -19.69 -16.33
CA VAL A 461 9.92 -20.08 -17.75
C VAL A 461 10.76 -19.14 -18.60
N SER A 462 11.60 -19.73 -19.47
CA SER A 462 12.49 -18.98 -20.35
C SER A 462 11.69 -18.12 -21.34
N PRO A 463 12.10 -16.88 -21.65
CA PRO A 463 11.38 -16.00 -22.58
C PRO A 463 11.08 -16.63 -23.94
N GLU A 464 11.94 -17.53 -24.42
CA GLU A 464 11.82 -18.23 -25.70
C GLU A 464 10.66 -19.25 -25.72
N ARG A 465 10.33 -19.84 -24.57
CA ARG A 465 9.27 -20.85 -24.42
C ARG A 465 7.96 -20.29 -23.87
N LEU A 466 8.01 -19.07 -23.34
CA LEU A 466 6.88 -18.45 -22.67
C LEU A 466 5.64 -18.38 -23.54
N GLN A 467 5.79 -17.88 -24.77
CA GLN A 467 4.67 -17.72 -25.71
C GLN A 467 4.01 -19.07 -26.03
N SER A 468 4.82 -20.08 -26.41
CA SER A 468 4.31 -21.42 -26.72
C SER A 468 3.63 -22.09 -25.53
N GLU A 469 4.20 -21.96 -24.33
CA GLU A 469 3.61 -22.55 -23.11
C GLU A 469 2.28 -21.87 -22.76
N VAL A 470 2.20 -20.54 -22.85
CA VAL A 470 0.96 -19.80 -22.59
C VAL A 470 -0.13 -20.18 -23.60
N ASP A 471 0.23 -20.31 -24.89
CA ASP A 471 -0.71 -20.72 -25.93
C ASP A 471 -1.23 -22.15 -25.72
N GLU A 472 -0.38 -23.05 -25.24
CA GLU A 472 -0.78 -24.42 -24.88
C GLU A 472 -1.70 -24.42 -23.65
N LEU A 473 -1.36 -23.67 -22.60
CA LEU A 473 -2.20 -23.58 -21.40
C LEU A 473 -3.59 -23.01 -21.71
N ILE A 474 -3.68 -21.97 -22.54
CA ILE A 474 -4.96 -21.36 -22.94
C ILE A 474 -5.84 -22.36 -23.70
N ARG A 475 -5.22 -23.16 -24.57
CA ARG A 475 -5.87 -24.26 -25.31
C ARG A 475 -6.38 -25.35 -24.38
N ASP A 476 -5.53 -25.81 -23.47
CA ASP A 476 -5.85 -26.89 -22.52
C ASP A 476 -7.03 -26.52 -21.60
N VAL A 477 -7.14 -25.25 -21.19
CA VAL A 477 -8.25 -24.79 -20.35
C VAL A 477 -9.43 -24.19 -21.13
N ASN A 478 -9.42 -24.29 -22.46
CA ASN A 478 -10.47 -23.83 -23.35
C ASN A 478 -10.89 -22.37 -23.05
N LEU A 479 -9.90 -21.46 -23.13
CA LEU A 479 -10.06 -20.01 -22.96
C LEU A 479 -9.61 -19.18 -24.17
N GLU A 480 -9.39 -19.79 -25.34
CA GLU A 480 -8.90 -19.13 -26.56
C GLU A 480 -9.73 -17.89 -26.94
N GLU A 481 -11.07 -18.01 -26.94
CA GLU A 481 -11.98 -16.89 -27.27
C GLU A 481 -11.94 -15.72 -26.27
N LYS A 482 -11.36 -15.93 -25.08
CA LYS A 482 -11.30 -14.98 -23.97
C LYS A 482 -9.88 -14.61 -23.57
N GLU A 483 -8.90 -14.95 -24.39
CA GLU A 483 -7.49 -14.69 -24.15
C GLU A 483 -7.18 -13.22 -23.84
N PHE A 484 -7.74 -12.30 -24.61
CA PHE A 484 -7.57 -10.85 -24.44
C PHE A 484 -8.65 -10.20 -23.58
N ALA A 485 -9.56 -11.00 -22.99
CA ALA A 485 -10.57 -10.49 -22.08
C ALA A 485 -9.95 -10.26 -20.70
N LEU A 486 -10.36 -9.17 -20.04
CA LEU A 486 -9.99 -8.92 -18.64
C LEU A 486 -10.53 -10.03 -17.74
N ALA A 487 -9.71 -10.56 -16.84
CA ALA A 487 -10.09 -11.68 -15.98
C ALA A 487 -11.28 -11.34 -15.07
N GLY A 488 -11.48 -10.04 -14.74
CA GLY A 488 -12.66 -9.56 -14.03
C GLY A 488 -14.00 -9.87 -14.73
N THR A 489 -14.00 -9.92 -16.08
CA THR A 489 -15.20 -10.16 -16.91
C THR A 489 -15.56 -11.63 -17.11
N LEU A 490 -14.70 -12.54 -16.66
CA LEU A 490 -14.91 -13.98 -16.79
C LEU A 490 -16.04 -14.47 -15.87
N SER A 491 -16.76 -15.49 -16.31
CA SER A 491 -17.68 -16.25 -15.45
C SER A 491 -16.90 -17.01 -14.36
N GLY A 492 -17.55 -17.39 -13.26
CA GLY A 492 -16.89 -18.13 -12.18
C GLY A 492 -16.20 -19.42 -12.65
N GLY A 493 -16.83 -20.17 -13.56
CA GLY A 493 -16.21 -21.37 -14.14
C GLY A 493 -14.96 -21.06 -14.98
N GLN A 494 -14.96 -19.95 -15.73
CA GLN A 494 -13.79 -19.51 -16.50
C GLN A 494 -12.66 -19.02 -15.59
N LYS A 495 -12.99 -18.33 -14.48
CA LYS A 495 -12.01 -17.93 -13.45
C LYS A 495 -11.34 -19.15 -12.83
N ARG A 496 -12.14 -20.20 -12.52
CA ARG A 496 -11.60 -21.47 -12.01
C ARG A 496 -10.67 -22.16 -13.00
N ARG A 497 -11.02 -22.14 -14.30
CA ARG A 497 -10.15 -22.67 -15.36
C ARG A 497 -8.85 -21.89 -15.50
N LEU A 498 -8.89 -20.56 -15.40
CA LEU A 498 -7.70 -19.72 -15.37
C LEU A 498 -6.80 -20.02 -14.15
N SER A 499 -7.40 -20.14 -12.96
CA SER A 499 -6.67 -20.51 -11.73
C SER A 499 -5.99 -21.88 -11.85
N ALA A 500 -6.68 -22.85 -12.47
CA ALA A 500 -6.11 -24.16 -12.76
C ALA A 500 -4.95 -24.07 -13.79
N ALA A 501 -5.09 -23.28 -14.86
CA ALA A 501 -4.01 -23.05 -15.83
C ALA A 501 -2.74 -22.46 -15.17
N VAL A 502 -2.92 -21.48 -14.27
CA VAL A 502 -1.81 -20.90 -13.49
C VAL A 502 -1.11 -21.95 -12.63
N ALA A 503 -1.88 -22.86 -12.00
CA ALA A 503 -1.31 -23.93 -11.19
C ALA A 503 -0.55 -24.95 -12.05
N LEU A 504 -1.08 -25.32 -13.22
CA LEU A 504 -0.48 -26.29 -14.15
C LEU A 504 0.76 -25.73 -14.87
N GLY A 505 0.79 -24.43 -15.16
CA GLY A 505 1.87 -23.76 -15.86
C GLY A 505 3.21 -23.76 -15.11
N GLY A 506 4.27 -23.39 -15.83
CA GLY A 506 5.64 -23.21 -15.32
C GLY A 506 6.37 -24.48 -14.95
N GLY A 507 6.07 -25.60 -15.61
CA GLY A 507 6.79 -26.87 -15.41
C GLY A 507 6.54 -27.56 -14.06
N SER A 508 5.35 -27.35 -13.49
CA SER A 508 4.98 -27.94 -12.19
C SER A 508 4.96 -29.47 -12.26
N LYS A 509 5.71 -30.14 -11.37
CA LYS A 509 5.76 -31.61 -11.26
C LYS A 509 4.69 -32.17 -10.32
N VAL A 510 4.25 -31.37 -9.36
CA VAL A 510 3.15 -31.67 -8.43
C VAL A 510 2.16 -30.52 -8.54
N VAL A 511 0.87 -30.83 -8.58
CA VAL A 511 -0.18 -29.82 -8.54
C VAL A 511 -1.20 -30.16 -7.46
N PHE A 512 -1.38 -29.27 -6.49
CA PHE A 512 -2.45 -29.35 -5.51
C PHE A 512 -3.65 -28.54 -5.98
N LEU A 513 -4.83 -29.18 -5.96
CA LEU A 513 -6.11 -28.57 -6.26
C LEU A 513 -6.98 -28.69 -5.00
N ASP A 514 -7.27 -27.56 -4.34
CA ASP A 514 -8.15 -27.47 -3.16
C ASP A 514 -9.55 -26.98 -3.54
#